data_AF-A0A2T0SGM0-F1
#
_entry.id   AF-A0A2T0SGM0-F1
#
_cell.length_a   1.000
_cell.length_b   1.000
_cell.length_c   1.000
_cell.angle_alpha   90.00
_cell.angle_beta   90.00
_cell.angle_gamma   90.00
#
_symmetry.space_group_name_H-M   'P 1'
#
loop_
_entity.id
_entity.type
_entity.pdbx_description
1 polymer ?
#
loop_
_entity_poly.entity_id
_entity_poly.type
_entity_poly.pdbx_seq_one_letter_code
_entity_poly.pdbx_strand_id
1 'polypeptide(L)'
;MKSHPFSTLIRFSLLLSLLFSTVACRGNEQRTSQQPTADVQQQPARHKRHHRHQSEQSTDNQATTSALAIPDYVRTVLAYVRTNHRAPKGYVGGRTFGNYERQLPIQNSTGQRLRYQEWDVKPKIQGQNRGAERLVTSSDDHAYYTRDHYRSFTEIE
;
A
#
# COMPACT_ATOMS: atom_id res chain seq x y z
N MET A 1 -58.97 -7.33 0.30
CA MET A 1 -58.33 -6.75 1.50
C MET A 1 -57.18 -7.65 1.91
N LYS A 2 -55.96 -7.12 2.03
CA LYS A 2 -54.77 -7.87 2.50
C LYS A 2 -54.00 -6.99 3.48
N SER A 3 -53.90 -7.42 4.73
CA SER A 3 -53.18 -6.73 5.79
C SER A 3 -52.53 -7.78 6.69
N HIS A 4 -51.21 -7.88 6.62
CA HIS A 4 -50.39 -8.59 7.61
C HIS A 4 -49.51 -7.55 8.31
N PRO A 5 -49.62 -7.39 9.64
CA PRO A 5 -48.80 -6.43 10.37
C PRO A 5 -47.38 -6.99 10.56
N PHE A 6 -46.38 -6.18 10.23
CA PHE A 6 -45.00 -6.42 10.66
C PHE A 6 -44.92 -6.27 12.18
N SER A 7 -44.50 -7.33 12.88
CA SER A 7 -44.22 -7.27 14.33
C SER A 7 -42.72 -7.29 14.58
N THR A 8 -42.16 -6.10 14.81
CA THR A 8 -40.73 -5.91 15.11
C THR A 8 -40.55 -5.79 16.63
N LEU A 9 -40.01 -6.82 17.28
CA LEU A 9 -39.52 -6.73 18.67
C LEU A 9 -38.05 -7.17 18.75
N ILE A 10 -37.14 -6.24 18.48
CA ILE A 10 -35.73 -6.36 18.85
C ILE A 10 -35.60 -5.99 20.32
N ARG A 11 -35.41 -6.99 21.20
CA ARG A 11 -35.12 -6.74 22.62
C ARG A 11 -33.63 -6.52 22.80
N PHE A 12 -33.25 -5.27 23.09
CA PHE A 12 -31.90 -4.94 23.56
C PHE A 12 -31.69 -5.46 24.99
N SER A 13 -31.05 -6.63 25.12
CA SER A 13 -30.53 -7.10 26.41
C SER A 13 -29.06 -6.68 26.55
N LEU A 14 -28.84 -5.57 27.23
CA LEU A 14 -27.51 -5.02 27.50
C LEU A 14 -26.97 -5.64 28.80
N LEU A 15 -26.08 -6.63 28.68
CA LEU A 15 -25.32 -7.21 29.80
C LEU A 15 -23.83 -6.99 29.57
N LEU A 16 -23.33 -5.89 30.13
CA LEU A 16 -21.91 -5.57 30.15
C LEU A 16 -21.29 -6.18 31.42
N SER A 17 -20.33 -7.10 31.26
CA SER A 17 -19.56 -7.69 32.35
C SER A 17 -18.08 -7.85 31.96
N LEU A 18 -17.25 -8.13 32.98
CA LEU A 18 -15.78 -8.27 32.96
C LEU A 18 -14.95 -6.97 33.01
N LEU A 19 -14.76 -6.50 34.26
CA LEU A 19 -13.45 -6.51 34.94
C LEU A 19 -12.20 -6.51 34.04
N PHE A 20 -11.48 -5.38 34.01
CA PHE A 20 -10.08 -5.33 33.60
C PHE A 20 -9.16 -5.23 34.82
N SER A 21 -8.47 -6.32 35.15
CA SER A 21 -7.39 -6.32 36.13
C SER A 21 -6.16 -5.58 35.58
N THR A 22 -5.60 -4.67 36.38
CA THR A 22 -4.38 -3.93 36.03
C THR A 22 -3.15 -4.85 36.06
N VAL A 23 -2.45 -4.98 34.92
CA VAL A 23 -1.10 -5.54 34.87
C VAL A 23 -0.13 -4.44 34.48
N ALA A 24 0.64 -3.97 35.46
CA ALA A 24 1.73 -3.03 35.24
C ALA A 24 3.03 -3.80 34.95
N CYS A 25 3.49 -3.79 33.70
CA CYS A 25 4.83 -4.27 33.36
C CYS A 25 5.87 -3.16 33.59
N ARG A 26 6.88 -3.47 34.41
CA ARG A 26 7.96 -2.55 34.80
C ARG A 26 8.78 -2.06 33.61
N GLY A 27 9.29 -0.83 33.74
CA GLY A 27 10.20 -0.21 32.78
C GLY A 27 11.55 -0.91 32.65
N ASN A 28 12.19 -0.69 31.50
CA ASN A 28 13.48 -1.26 31.12
C ASN A 28 14.47 -0.12 30.86
N GLU A 29 15.42 0.11 31.77
CA GLU A 29 16.52 1.06 31.59
C GLU A 29 17.81 0.52 32.21
N GLN A 30 18.74 0.08 31.36
CA GLN A 30 20.20 0.16 31.59
C GLN A 30 20.99 -0.31 30.35
N ARG A 31 21.53 0.63 29.55
CA ARG A 31 22.88 0.46 28.96
C ARG A 31 23.53 1.77 28.50
N THR A 32 24.26 2.36 29.44
CA THR A 32 25.65 2.83 29.33
C THR A 32 26.25 3.07 27.92
N SER A 33 26.37 4.36 27.58
CA SER A 33 27.61 5.09 27.29
C SER A 33 28.71 4.59 26.32
N GLN A 34 29.14 5.55 25.47
CA GLN A 34 30.50 5.90 25.01
C GLN A 34 31.05 5.43 23.65
N GLN A 35 31.63 6.44 22.97
CA GLN A 35 32.36 6.46 21.69
C GLN A 35 33.87 6.16 21.89
N PRO A 36 34.57 5.65 20.85
CA PRO A 36 35.52 6.49 20.08
C PRO A 36 35.58 6.08 18.56
N THR A 37 36.22 6.76 17.59
CA THR A 37 36.88 8.10 17.41
C THR A 37 37.08 8.39 15.90
N ALA A 38 37.38 9.64 15.55
CA ALA A 38 38.13 10.11 14.36
C ALA A 38 37.51 10.02 12.94
N ASP A 39 37.41 11.20 12.30
CA ASP A 39 37.50 11.37 10.83
C ASP A 39 38.42 12.58 10.55
N VAL A 40 39.12 12.56 9.41
CA VAL A 40 40.26 13.43 9.08
C VAL A 40 39.97 14.25 7.82
N GLN A 41 40.26 15.54 7.86
CA GLN A 41 40.13 16.44 6.70
C GLN A 41 41.07 16.05 5.56
N GLN A 42 40.59 16.10 4.30
CA GLN A 42 41.19 16.99 3.28
C GLN A 42 40.44 17.02 1.92
N GLN A 43 40.48 18.21 1.32
CA GLN A 43 40.15 18.58 -0.07
C GLN A 43 41.39 19.37 -0.60
N PRO A 44 41.53 19.76 -1.89
CA PRO A 44 40.70 19.47 -3.06
C PRO A 44 41.53 19.03 -4.31
N ALA A 45 40.87 18.78 -5.45
CA ALA A 45 41.53 18.76 -6.76
C ALA A 45 40.72 19.54 -7.81
N ARG A 46 41.40 20.42 -8.56
CA ARG A 46 40.82 21.35 -9.54
C ARG A 46 41.47 21.08 -10.90
N HIS A 47 40.69 20.71 -11.91
CA HIS A 47 41.10 20.81 -13.32
C HIS A 47 39.95 21.38 -14.17
N LYS A 48 40.32 22.20 -15.15
CA LYS A 48 39.37 22.99 -15.95
C LYS A 48 39.03 22.29 -17.27
N ARG A 49 37.74 22.38 -17.63
CA ARG A 49 37.16 22.56 -18.99
C ARG A 49 37.78 21.75 -20.16
N HIS A 50 36.89 21.13 -20.93
CA HIS A 50 36.53 21.67 -22.25
C HIS A 50 35.06 21.33 -22.57
N HIS A 51 34.23 22.34 -22.81
CA HIS A 51 32.87 22.12 -23.30
C HIS A 51 32.93 21.76 -24.79
N ARG A 52 32.39 20.59 -25.15
CA ARG A 52 31.94 20.31 -26.52
C ARG A 52 30.42 20.23 -26.51
N HIS A 53 29.76 21.24 -27.06
CA HIS A 53 28.34 21.15 -27.38
C HIS A 53 28.17 20.26 -28.60
N GLN A 54 27.44 19.15 -28.47
CA GLN A 54 26.75 18.53 -29.60
C GLN A 54 25.61 17.62 -29.11
N SER A 55 24.39 18.18 -29.19
CA SER A 55 23.15 17.47 -29.56
C SER A 55 22.89 16.06 -29.00
N GLU A 56 22.36 15.98 -27.78
CA GLU A 56 21.55 14.84 -27.33
C GLU A 56 20.23 15.38 -26.78
N GLN A 57 19.24 15.51 -27.67
CA GLN A 57 17.88 15.91 -27.35
C GLN A 57 16.94 14.96 -28.12
N SER A 58 15.89 14.47 -27.46
CA SER A 58 14.89 13.48 -27.94
C SER A 58 15.22 11.97 -27.84
N THR A 59 15.32 11.46 -26.61
CA THR A 59 15.02 10.03 -26.29
C THR A 59 14.34 9.80 -24.93
N ASP A 60 14.49 10.70 -23.96
CA ASP A 60 14.08 10.45 -22.55
C ASP A 60 12.55 10.37 -22.34
N ASN A 61 11.76 11.20 -23.02
CA ASN A 61 10.31 11.35 -22.77
C ASN A 61 9.48 10.05 -22.93
N GLN A 62 9.91 9.09 -23.76
CA GLN A 62 9.21 7.80 -23.86
C GLN A 62 9.57 6.83 -22.73
N ALA A 63 10.81 6.90 -22.20
CA ALA A 63 11.20 6.10 -21.04
C ALA A 63 10.45 6.54 -19.78
N THR A 64 10.28 7.86 -19.57
CA THR A 64 9.51 8.39 -18.43
C THR A 64 8.03 7.97 -18.50
N THR A 65 7.40 8.05 -19.68
CA THR A 65 5.99 7.67 -19.85
C THR A 65 5.78 6.17 -19.64
N SER A 66 6.66 5.33 -20.17
CA SER A 66 6.64 3.87 -19.97
C SER A 66 6.90 3.46 -18.51
N ALA A 67 7.71 4.24 -17.77
CA ALA A 67 7.94 4.00 -16.35
C ALA A 67 6.75 4.39 -15.45
N LEU A 68 5.87 5.29 -15.89
CA LEU A 68 4.63 5.65 -15.19
C LEU A 68 3.42 4.81 -15.64
N ALA A 69 3.49 4.17 -16.81
CA ALA A 69 2.44 3.28 -17.31
C ALA A 69 2.23 2.06 -16.38
N ILE A 70 0.96 1.73 -16.13
CA ILE A 70 0.56 0.55 -15.37
C ILE A 70 0.82 -0.71 -16.24
N PRO A 71 1.64 -1.67 -15.80
CA PRO A 71 1.95 -2.86 -16.61
C PRO A 71 0.75 -3.79 -16.82
N ASP A 72 0.66 -4.44 -17.98
CA ASP A 72 -0.47 -5.30 -18.37
C ASP A 72 -0.74 -6.49 -17.42
N TYR A 73 0.29 -7.02 -16.76
CA TYR A 73 0.10 -8.07 -15.75
C TYR A 73 -0.69 -7.58 -14.53
N VAL A 74 -0.59 -6.29 -14.17
CA VAL A 74 -1.40 -5.68 -13.10
C VAL A 74 -2.87 -5.66 -13.52
N ARG A 75 -3.15 -5.28 -14.78
CA ARG A 75 -4.52 -5.29 -15.35
C ARG A 75 -5.09 -6.71 -15.43
N THR A 76 -4.26 -7.69 -15.77
CA THR A 76 -4.63 -9.12 -15.78
C THR A 76 -4.99 -9.63 -14.37
N VAL A 77 -4.19 -9.29 -13.35
CA VAL A 77 -4.50 -9.63 -11.96
C VAL A 77 -5.76 -8.90 -11.47
N LEU A 78 -5.95 -7.63 -11.83
CA LEU A 78 -7.18 -6.88 -11.49
C LEU A 78 -8.42 -7.54 -12.09
N ALA A 79 -8.40 -7.94 -13.36
CA ALA A 79 -9.49 -8.66 -13.99
C ALA A 79 -9.79 -9.99 -13.26
N TYR A 80 -8.75 -10.77 -12.94
CA TYR A 80 -8.93 -12.01 -12.16
C TYR A 80 -9.56 -11.75 -10.79
N VAL A 81 -9.06 -10.76 -10.05
CA VAL A 81 -9.52 -10.41 -8.70
C VAL A 81 -10.96 -9.90 -8.71
N ARG A 82 -11.34 -9.02 -9.65
CA ARG A 82 -12.72 -8.54 -9.82
C ARG A 82 -13.68 -9.70 -10.08
N THR A 83 -13.30 -10.69 -10.88
CA THR A 83 -14.14 -11.86 -11.20
C THR A 83 -14.19 -12.92 -10.10
N ASN A 84 -13.08 -13.16 -9.39
CA ASN A 84 -12.93 -14.34 -8.50
C ASN A 84 -12.96 -14.01 -7.01
N HIS A 85 -12.86 -12.73 -6.64
CA HIS A 85 -12.75 -12.20 -5.27
C HIS A 85 -11.65 -12.88 -4.42
N ARG A 86 -10.60 -13.38 -5.08
CA ARG A 86 -9.43 -14.03 -4.46
C ARG A 86 -8.19 -13.83 -5.33
N ALA A 87 -7.01 -14.04 -4.75
CA ALA A 87 -5.75 -13.97 -5.48
C ALA A 87 -5.62 -15.12 -6.50
N PRO A 88 -4.90 -14.94 -7.62
CA PRO A 88 -4.56 -16.03 -8.53
C PRO A 88 -3.74 -17.13 -7.83
N LYS A 89 -3.76 -18.35 -8.37
CA LYS A 89 -3.02 -19.49 -7.79
C LYS A 89 -1.52 -19.17 -7.73
N GLY A 90 -0.93 -19.26 -6.54
CA GLY A 90 0.48 -18.95 -6.28
C GLY A 90 0.77 -17.48 -5.94
N TYR A 91 -0.23 -16.61 -5.92
CA TYR A 91 -0.13 -15.21 -5.51
C TYR A 91 -0.67 -15.06 -4.07
N VAL A 92 -0.30 -14.00 -3.35
CA VAL A 92 -0.86 -13.68 -2.03
C VAL A 92 -1.69 -12.39 -2.12
N GLY A 93 -2.89 -12.38 -1.54
CA GLY A 93 -3.77 -11.22 -1.56
C GLY A 93 -5.09 -11.46 -0.83
N GLY A 94 -5.97 -10.46 -0.84
CA GLY A 94 -7.29 -10.48 -0.18
C GLY A 94 -7.25 -10.09 1.30
N ARG A 95 -6.13 -9.51 1.76
CA ARG A 95 -6.01 -8.94 3.11
C ARG A 95 -6.49 -7.50 3.09
N THR A 96 -7.07 -7.03 4.18
CA THR A 96 -7.44 -5.62 4.35
C THR A 96 -6.21 -4.73 4.21
N PHE A 97 -6.25 -3.76 3.30
CA PHE A 97 -5.30 -2.64 3.26
C PHE A 97 -5.83 -1.51 4.15
N GLY A 98 -5.01 -1.04 5.10
CA GLY A 98 -5.44 -0.11 6.13
C GLY A 98 -5.62 1.33 5.69
N ASN A 99 -4.87 1.77 4.65
CA ASN A 99 -4.79 3.16 4.21
C ASN A 99 -4.53 4.14 5.39
N TYR A 100 -3.59 3.80 6.27
CA TYR A 100 -3.31 4.56 7.49
C TYR A 100 -2.68 5.93 7.18
N GLU A 101 -1.88 5.96 6.13
CA GLU A 101 -1.20 7.11 5.53
C GLU A 101 -2.15 8.00 4.72
N ARG A 102 -3.40 7.54 4.48
CA ARG A 102 -4.48 8.26 3.79
C ARG A 102 -4.12 8.70 2.37
N GLN A 103 -3.29 7.93 1.67
CA GLN A 103 -2.91 8.19 0.28
C GLN A 103 -4.04 7.87 -0.71
N LEU A 104 -4.97 6.99 -0.33
CA LEU A 104 -6.19 6.68 -1.10
C LEU A 104 -7.41 7.40 -0.48
N PRO A 105 -8.49 7.62 -1.25
CA PRO A 105 -9.73 8.20 -0.72
C PRO A 105 -10.27 7.48 0.54
N ILE A 106 -10.85 8.21 1.48
CA ILE A 106 -11.38 7.62 2.72
C ILE A 106 -12.89 7.30 2.59
N GLN A 107 -13.57 8.03 1.72
CA GLN A 107 -15.00 7.92 1.45
C GLN A 107 -15.25 8.04 -0.06
N ASN A 108 -16.38 7.49 -0.53
CA ASN A 108 -16.87 7.73 -1.89
C ASN A 108 -17.71 9.01 -1.99
N SER A 109 -18.23 9.28 -3.17
CA SER A 109 -19.09 10.44 -3.49
C SER A 109 -20.35 10.55 -2.61
N THR A 110 -20.81 9.45 -2.02
CA THR A 110 -21.98 9.42 -1.10
C THR A 110 -21.60 9.59 0.37
N GLY A 111 -20.31 9.75 0.69
CA GLY A 111 -19.80 9.82 2.06
C GLY A 111 -19.64 8.47 2.76
N GLN A 112 -19.90 7.34 2.09
CA GLN A 112 -19.68 6.01 2.65
C GLN A 112 -18.19 5.73 2.80
N ARG A 113 -17.77 5.19 3.96
CA ARG A 113 -16.36 4.85 4.21
C ARG A 113 -15.90 3.68 3.33
N LEU A 114 -14.85 3.94 2.55
CA LEU A 114 -14.22 2.94 1.69
C LEU A 114 -13.45 1.90 2.50
N ARG A 115 -13.51 0.65 2.04
CA ARG A 115 -12.67 -0.46 2.51
C ARG A 115 -11.75 -0.87 1.37
N TYR A 116 -10.55 -1.34 1.70
CA TYR A 116 -9.54 -1.71 0.71
C TYR A 116 -9.00 -3.11 0.94
N GLN A 117 -8.63 -3.79 -0.14
CA GLN A 117 -7.92 -5.07 -0.13
C GLN A 117 -6.64 -4.99 -0.95
N GLU A 118 -5.57 -5.64 -0.49
CA GLU A 118 -4.29 -5.72 -1.18
C GLU A 118 -4.06 -7.06 -1.89
N TRP A 119 -3.32 -7.03 -3.01
CA TRP A 119 -3.02 -8.18 -3.85
C TRP A 119 -1.60 -8.09 -4.42
N ASP A 120 -0.88 -9.22 -4.45
CA ASP A 120 0.33 -9.35 -5.26
C ASP A 120 -0.02 -9.26 -6.74
N VAL A 121 0.84 -8.59 -7.51
CA VAL A 121 0.78 -8.54 -8.98
C VAL A 121 1.72 -9.53 -9.66
N LYS A 122 2.51 -10.29 -8.88
CA LYS A 122 3.48 -11.30 -9.33
C LYS A 122 3.35 -12.56 -8.45
N PRO A 123 3.65 -13.77 -8.97
CA PRO A 123 3.55 -14.99 -8.19
C PRO A 123 4.62 -15.03 -7.08
N LYS A 124 4.28 -15.61 -5.93
CA LYS A 124 5.23 -15.81 -4.83
C LYS A 124 6.22 -16.92 -5.17
N ILE A 125 7.50 -16.57 -5.24
CA ILE A 125 8.60 -17.52 -5.41
C ILE A 125 9.11 -17.94 -4.01
N GLN A 126 9.33 -19.24 -3.80
CA GLN A 126 9.85 -19.76 -2.53
C GLN A 126 11.28 -19.24 -2.28
N GLY A 127 11.56 -18.82 -1.05
CA GLY A 127 12.85 -18.23 -0.68
C GLY A 127 13.05 -16.77 -1.11
N GLN A 128 12.09 -16.16 -1.81
CA GLN A 128 12.15 -14.75 -2.23
C GLN A 128 11.10 -13.89 -1.51
N ASN A 129 11.34 -12.58 -1.47
CA ASN A 129 10.33 -11.62 -1.03
C ASN A 129 9.24 -11.44 -2.11
N ARG A 130 8.09 -10.85 -1.74
CA ARG A 130 6.95 -10.60 -2.64
C ARG A 130 7.16 -9.39 -3.57
N GLY A 131 8.37 -8.85 -3.68
CA GLY A 131 8.64 -7.55 -4.32
C GLY A 131 7.94 -6.36 -3.64
N ALA A 132 8.13 -5.17 -4.21
CA ALA A 132 7.53 -3.91 -3.76
C ALA A 132 6.11 -3.67 -4.32
N GLU A 133 5.75 -4.35 -5.41
CA GLU A 133 4.57 -4.01 -6.21
C GLU A 133 3.28 -4.62 -5.68
N ARG A 134 2.19 -3.84 -5.65
CA ARG A 134 0.87 -4.31 -5.24
C ARG A 134 -0.24 -3.67 -6.06
N LEU A 135 -1.32 -4.42 -6.19
CA LEU A 135 -2.64 -3.93 -6.56
C LEU A 135 -3.44 -3.71 -5.26
N VAL A 136 -4.19 -2.62 -5.19
CA VAL A 136 -5.14 -2.33 -4.11
C VAL A 136 -6.51 -2.05 -4.72
N THR A 137 -7.55 -2.77 -4.27
CA THR A 137 -8.93 -2.59 -4.76
C THR A 137 -9.80 -2.00 -3.66
N SER A 138 -10.63 -1.01 -3.99
CA SER A 138 -11.61 -0.43 -3.08
C SER A 138 -12.89 -1.28 -2.99
N SER A 139 -13.79 -0.90 -2.09
CA SER A 139 -15.15 -1.44 -1.97
C SER A 139 -16.17 -0.78 -2.90
N ASP A 140 -15.71 0.07 -3.82
CA ASP A 140 -16.50 0.87 -4.76
C ASP A 140 -15.87 0.76 -6.17
N ASP A 141 -15.36 -0.43 -6.48
CA ASP A 141 -14.72 -0.89 -7.73
C ASP A 141 -13.48 -0.14 -8.25
N HIS A 142 -13.11 1.02 -7.69
CA HIS A 142 -11.82 1.69 -7.93
C HIS A 142 -10.62 0.77 -7.61
N ALA A 143 -9.54 0.89 -8.38
CA ALA A 143 -8.33 0.11 -8.21
C ALA A 143 -7.07 0.98 -8.35
N TYR A 144 -6.02 0.65 -7.61
CA TYR A 144 -4.79 1.42 -7.51
C TYR A 144 -3.58 0.50 -7.58
N TYR A 145 -2.55 0.92 -8.31
CA TYR A 145 -1.26 0.25 -8.42
C TYR A 145 -0.19 1.03 -7.65
N THR A 146 0.59 0.34 -6.83
CA THR A 146 1.83 0.86 -6.23
C THR A 146 3.01 0.08 -6.79
N ARG A 147 4.02 0.79 -7.31
CA ARG A 147 5.31 0.19 -7.73
C ARG A 147 6.39 0.20 -6.64
N ASP A 148 6.17 0.92 -5.54
CA ASP A 148 7.21 1.34 -4.60
C ASP A 148 6.90 0.98 -3.13
N HIS A 149 6.03 -0.03 -2.93
CA HIS A 149 5.59 -0.55 -1.64
C HIS A 149 4.80 0.48 -0.81
N TYR A 150 3.68 0.93 -1.37
CA TYR A 150 2.67 1.83 -0.79
C TYR A 150 3.20 3.24 -0.48
N ARG A 151 4.25 3.71 -1.17
CA ARG A 151 4.75 5.09 -1.02
C ARG A 151 4.07 6.05 -1.99
N SER A 152 3.66 5.56 -3.16
CA SER A 152 2.81 6.26 -4.12
C SER A 152 1.84 5.30 -4.81
N PHE A 153 0.76 5.84 -5.35
CA PHE A 153 -0.27 5.09 -6.06
C PHE A 153 -0.62 5.74 -7.40
N THR A 154 -0.86 4.91 -8.40
CA THR A 154 -1.48 5.27 -9.68
C THR A 154 -2.85 4.62 -9.75
N GLU A 155 -3.90 5.40 -9.98
CA GLU A 155 -5.24 4.84 -10.19
C GLU A 155 -5.33 4.10 -11.52
N ILE A 156 -6.05 2.97 -11.53
CA ILE A 156 -6.21 2.10 -12.70
C ILE A 156 -7.61 2.33 -13.27
N GLU A 157 -7.67 3.08 -14.37
CA GLU A 157 -8.83 3.15 -15.29
C GLU A 157 -9.21 1.76 -15.82
#